data_AF-A0AAV9ZGD3-F1
#
_entry.id   AF-A0AAV9ZGD3-F1
#
_cell.length_a   1.000
_cell.length_b   1.000
_cell.length_c   1.000
_cell.angle_alpha   90.00
_cell.angle_beta   90.00
_cell.angle_gamma   90.00
#
_symmetry.space_group_name_H-M   'P 1'
#
loop_
_entity.id
_entity.type
_entity.pdbx_description
1 polymer ?
#
loop_
_entity_poly.entity_id
_entity_poly.type
_entity_poly.pdbx_seq_one_letter_code
_entity_poly.pdbx_strand_id
1 'polypeptide(L)'
;MPSSADKENPPRAHRKRTLTSKLRHTREAQRAAQLDLTARKHRKARRQVLRARQAEDALIVERPNDSDEVRQLRASLARARGERDAAEAATGAQEPTRTLPAIPRPERMSDLTIGGLRRRLGMDGSSAIGSGMTFGKQRQVRRFMDAGLLQLDRNWKGQDSRQLLKIYDAIEDVFPPLKRCTNHWAAEFLVHDSFSAQKTYESCKEKEGTYRFRTRRNRRERASSDDDDDSGSQGSRGPLAPPSTSPSPEPSGSGSGSPQQTEEGHVNDRLPSLTPAPESE
;
A
#
# COMPACT_ATOMS: atom_id res chain seq x y z
N MET A 1 -20.77 57.18 -73.78
CA MET A 1 -20.09 56.27 -72.82
C MET A 1 -21.08 55.92 -71.72
N PRO A 2 -21.76 54.77 -71.81
CA PRO A 2 -22.57 54.20 -70.74
C PRO A 2 -21.69 53.33 -69.80
N SER A 3 -22.25 52.97 -68.65
CA SER A 3 -22.25 51.60 -68.10
C SER A 3 -21.75 51.46 -66.65
N SER A 4 -22.63 50.80 -65.89
CA SER A 4 -22.43 50.00 -64.67
C SER A 4 -21.95 50.72 -63.40
N ALA A 5 -22.81 50.93 -62.41
CA ALA A 5 -23.33 49.92 -61.47
C ALA A 5 -22.20 49.32 -60.62
N ASP A 6 -22.18 49.64 -59.34
CA ASP A 6 -22.25 48.59 -58.32
C ASP A 6 -22.76 49.14 -56.98
N LYS A 7 -23.81 48.49 -56.49
CA LYS A 7 -24.38 48.62 -55.16
C LYS A 7 -23.65 47.63 -54.27
N GLU A 8 -22.87 48.10 -53.30
CA GLU A 8 -22.44 47.24 -52.19
C GLU A 8 -22.88 47.82 -50.85
N ASN A 9 -23.69 47.03 -50.18
CA ASN A 9 -24.34 47.27 -48.90
C ASN A 9 -23.61 46.37 -47.89
N PRO A 10 -22.88 46.90 -46.88
CA PRO A 10 -22.20 46.03 -45.94
C PRO A 10 -23.15 45.48 -44.86
N PRO A 11 -22.94 44.23 -44.40
CA PRO A 11 -23.88 43.48 -43.58
C PRO A 11 -23.89 43.92 -42.10
N ARG A 12 -25.09 44.20 -41.58
CA ARG A 12 -25.39 44.23 -40.14
C ARG A 12 -25.30 42.81 -39.56
N ALA A 13 -24.18 42.44 -38.92
CA ALA A 13 -24.12 41.13 -38.25
C ALA A 13 -23.11 40.98 -37.09
N HIS A 14 -23.08 41.86 -36.08
CA HIS A 14 -22.36 41.53 -34.83
C HIS A 14 -23.09 42.02 -33.56
N ARG A 15 -24.11 41.28 -33.10
CA ARG A 15 -24.70 41.52 -31.78
C ARG A 15 -25.24 40.25 -31.10
N LYS A 16 -24.48 39.13 -31.12
CA LYS A 16 -24.84 37.88 -30.43
C LYS A 16 -23.70 37.25 -29.59
N ARG A 17 -22.65 37.99 -29.22
CA ARG A 17 -21.45 37.43 -28.56
C ARG A 17 -21.33 37.69 -27.04
N THR A 18 -22.32 38.29 -26.39
CA THR A 18 -22.20 38.72 -24.97
C THR A 18 -23.03 37.91 -23.95
N LEU A 19 -23.89 36.98 -24.39
CA LEU A 19 -24.75 36.21 -23.47
C LEU A 19 -24.09 34.94 -22.91
N THR A 20 -23.19 34.30 -23.66
CA THR A 20 -22.54 33.03 -23.25
C THR A 20 -21.40 33.23 -22.24
N SER A 21 -20.77 34.40 -22.21
CA SER A 21 -19.72 34.73 -21.24
C SER A 21 -20.29 34.98 -19.84
N LYS A 22 -21.42 35.69 -19.72
CA LYS A 22 -22.06 35.96 -18.42
C LYS A 22 -22.50 34.68 -17.69
N LEU A 23 -22.99 33.67 -18.42
CA LEU A 23 -23.39 32.37 -17.88
C LEU A 23 -22.22 31.50 -17.40
N ARG A 24 -21.00 31.70 -17.92
CA ARG A 24 -19.79 31.01 -17.44
C ARG A 24 -19.29 31.61 -16.13
N HIS A 25 -19.26 32.94 -16.03
CA HIS A 25 -18.86 33.63 -14.79
C HIS A 25 -19.80 33.33 -13.60
N THR A 26 -21.11 33.17 -13.83
CA THR A 26 -22.04 32.79 -12.75
C THR A 26 -21.82 31.35 -12.26
N ARG A 27 -21.46 30.41 -13.14
CA ARG A 27 -21.18 29.02 -12.76
C ARG A 27 -19.84 28.87 -12.05
N GLU A 28 -18.82 29.62 -12.47
CA GLU A 28 -17.53 29.67 -11.80
C GLU A 28 -17.64 30.30 -10.41
N ALA A 29 -18.40 31.39 -10.27
CA ALA A 29 -18.69 32.00 -8.97
C ALA A 29 -19.44 31.05 -8.03
N GLN A 30 -20.41 30.27 -8.53
CA GLN A 30 -21.11 29.26 -7.74
C GLN A 30 -20.19 28.11 -7.29
N ARG A 31 -19.27 27.65 -8.15
CA ARG A 31 -18.28 26.62 -7.78
C ARG A 31 -17.29 27.14 -6.73
N ALA A 32 -16.81 28.38 -6.88
CA ALA A 32 -15.93 29.01 -5.90
C ALA A 32 -16.63 29.16 -4.53
N ALA A 33 -17.90 29.56 -4.51
CA ALA A 33 -18.69 29.66 -3.29
C ALA A 33 -18.90 28.30 -2.59
N GLN A 34 -19.09 27.21 -3.36
CA GLN A 34 -19.20 25.87 -2.80
C GLN A 34 -17.89 25.39 -2.16
N LEU A 35 -16.74 25.66 -2.79
CA LEU A 35 -15.43 25.32 -2.24
C LEU A 35 -15.10 26.13 -0.97
N ASP A 36 -15.46 27.41 -0.89
CA ASP A 36 -15.27 28.19 0.33
C ASP A 36 -16.14 27.65 1.48
N LEU A 37 -17.38 27.22 1.18
CA LEU A 37 -18.27 26.65 2.18
C LEU A 37 -17.74 25.32 2.76
N THR A 38 -17.17 24.44 1.92
CA THR A 38 -16.56 23.19 2.39
C THR A 38 -15.28 23.45 3.18
N ALA A 39 -14.45 24.40 2.75
CA ALA A 39 -13.26 24.81 3.48
C ALA A 39 -13.59 25.38 4.88
N ARG A 40 -14.64 26.21 4.98
CA ARG A 40 -15.13 26.72 6.28
C ARG A 40 -15.64 25.61 7.19
N LYS A 41 -16.34 24.61 6.65
CA LYS A 41 -16.81 23.44 7.41
C LYS A 41 -15.63 22.62 7.95
N HIS A 42 -14.64 22.32 7.11
CA HIS A 42 -13.43 21.61 7.54
C HIS A 42 -12.66 22.37 8.62
N ARG A 43 -12.54 23.70 8.49
CA ARG A 43 -11.88 24.55 9.50
C ARG A 43 -12.60 24.52 10.85
N LYS A 44 -13.94 24.54 10.86
CA LYS A 44 -14.74 24.42 12.09
C LYS A 44 -14.59 23.05 12.73
N ALA A 45 -14.68 21.98 11.94
CA ALA A 45 -14.49 20.61 12.44
C ALA A 45 -13.10 20.42 13.06
N ARG A 46 -12.04 20.90 12.41
CA ARG A 46 -10.67 20.83 12.95
C ARG A 46 -10.52 21.58 14.27
N ARG A 47 -11.14 22.76 14.41
CA ARG A 47 -11.15 23.52 15.68
C ARG A 47 -11.92 22.79 16.78
N GLN A 48 -13.02 22.12 16.44
CA GLN A 48 -13.81 21.37 17.41
C GLN A 48 -13.06 20.13 17.91
N VAL A 49 -12.37 19.41 17.03
CA VAL A 49 -11.50 18.27 17.41
C VAL A 49 -10.38 18.72 18.34
N LEU A 50 -9.73 19.85 18.05
CA LEU A 50 -8.68 20.39 18.93
C LEU A 50 -9.22 20.77 20.31
N ARG A 51 -10.41 21.38 20.38
CA ARG A 51 -11.06 21.71 21.67
C ARG A 51 -11.48 20.46 22.45
N ALA A 52 -12.00 19.43 21.77
CA ALA A 52 -12.37 18.17 22.41
C ALA A 52 -11.14 17.48 23.00
N ARG A 53 -10.02 17.44 22.26
CA ARG A 53 -8.74 16.89 22.75
C ARG A 53 -8.20 17.66 23.96
N GLN A 54 -8.26 19.00 23.92
CA GLN A 54 -7.89 19.82 25.07
C GLN A 54 -8.81 19.63 26.28
N ALA A 55 -10.09 19.35 26.07
CA ALA A 55 -11.04 19.05 27.15
C ALA A 55 -10.80 17.66 27.76
N GLU A 56 -10.42 16.67 26.95
CA GLU A 56 -9.99 15.35 27.44
C GLU A 56 -8.71 15.44 28.26
N ASP A 57 -7.73 16.23 27.82
CA ASP A 57 -6.49 16.46 28.57
C ASP A 57 -6.74 17.23 29.89
N ALA A 58 -7.74 18.10 29.94
CA ALA A 58 -8.15 18.82 31.16
C ALA A 58 -9.01 17.98 32.12
N LEU A 59 -9.53 16.82 31.67
CA LEU A 59 -10.36 15.92 32.47
C LEU A 59 -9.56 14.75 33.09
N ILE A 60 -8.26 14.96 33.36
CA ILE A 60 -7.48 14.06 34.22
C ILE A 60 -7.82 14.42 35.67
N VAL A 61 -8.99 13.96 36.10
CA VAL A 61 -9.43 13.98 37.50
C VAL A 61 -8.56 13.00 38.29
N GLU A 62 -7.81 13.53 39.24
CA GLU A 62 -7.05 12.79 40.24
C GLU A 62 -7.99 11.82 40.97
N ARG A 63 -7.77 10.50 40.80
CA ARG A 63 -8.47 9.49 41.60
C ARG A 63 -7.73 9.34 42.94
N PRO A 64 -8.41 9.47 44.09
CA PRO A 64 -7.76 9.58 45.40
C PRO A 64 -7.12 8.30 45.95
N ASN A 65 -6.90 7.25 45.15
CA ASN A 65 -6.35 5.95 45.58
C ASN A 65 -5.27 5.38 44.65
N ASP A 66 -4.70 6.17 43.74
CA ASP A 66 -3.59 5.68 42.92
C ASP A 66 -2.30 5.63 43.77
N SER A 67 -1.82 4.43 44.08
CA SER A 67 -0.52 4.18 44.72
C SER A 67 0.59 4.97 44.03
N ASP A 68 1.59 5.43 44.79
CA ASP A 68 2.72 6.23 44.30
C ASP A 68 3.44 5.59 43.10
N GLU A 69 3.43 4.27 43.04
CA GLU A 69 3.97 3.48 41.93
C GLU A 69 3.19 3.67 40.63
N VAL A 70 1.85 3.72 40.70
CA VAL A 70 0.98 4.01 39.52
C VAL A 70 1.19 5.44 39.06
N ARG A 71 1.41 6.38 39.99
CA ARG A 71 1.72 7.78 39.68
C ARG A 71 3.08 7.91 38.98
N GLN A 72 4.10 7.18 39.44
CA GLN A 72 5.42 7.14 38.79
C GLN A 72 5.38 6.45 37.42
N LEU A 73 4.66 5.34 37.28
CA LEU A 73 4.48 4.64 36.00
C LEU A 73 3.74 5.50 34.97
N ARG A 74 2.70 6.24 35.39
CA ARG A 74 2.00 7.18 34.50
C ARG A 74 2.88 8.36 34.11
N ALA A 75 3.66 8.91 35.04
CA ALA A 75 4.62 9.96 34.75
C ALA A 75 5.73 9.49 33.78
N SER A 76 6.19 8.24 33.94
CA SER A 76 7.14 7.58 33.03
C SER A 76 6.54 7.39 31.63
N LEU A 77 5.30 6.89 31.53
CA LEU A 77 4.60 6.75 30.24
C LEU A 77 4.35 8.09 29.56
N ALA A 78 4.02 9.14 30.31
CA ALA A 78 3.85 10.48 29.78
C ALA A 78 5.17 11.05 29.24
N ARG A 79 6.29 10.85 29.95
CA ARG A 79 7.62 11.23 29.44
C ARG A 79 8.00 10.43 28.21
N ALA A 80 7.83 9.11 28.21
CA ALA A 80 8.14 8.27 27.06
C ALA A 80 7.30 8.63 25.82
N ARG A 81 6.03 9.01 26.00
CA ARG A 81 5.19 9.55 24.92
C ARG A 81 5.67 10.92 24.45
N GLY A 82 6.00 11.82 25.37
CA GLY A 82 6.54 13.14 25.05
C GLY A 82 7.88 13.06 24.30
N GLU A 83 8.76 12.13 24.69
CA GLU A 83 10.03 11.86 24.00
C GLU A 83 9.80 11.25 22.62
N ARG A 84 8.83 10.35 22.47
CA ARG A 84 8.46 9.78 21.17
C ARG A 84 7.87 10.84 20.25
N ASP A 85 6.98 11.68 20.76
CA ASP A 85 6.35 12.76 19.99
C ASP A 85 7.37 13.87 19.67
N ALA A 86 8.33 14.15 20.56
CA ALA A 86 9.44 15.04 20.31
C ALA A 86 10.44 14.45 19.29
N ALA A 87 10.68 13.13 19.31
CA ALA A 87 11.48 12.45 18.31
C ALA A 87 10.77 12.41 16.94
N GLU A 88 9.45 12.21 16.90
CA GLU A 88 8.62 12.34 15.68
C GLU A 88 8.60 13.80 15.19
N ALA A 89 8.56 14.80 16.09
CA ALA A 89 8.62 16.21 15.73
C ALA A 89 10.03 16.62 15.25
N ALA A 90 11.10 16.04 15.81
CA ALA A 90 12.48 16.27 15.39
C ALA A 90 12.82 15.56 14.07
N THR A 91 12.24 14.39 13.79
CA THR A 91 12.29 13.77 12.45
C THR A 91 11.30 14.41 11.46
N GLY A 92 10.27 15.10 11.96
CA GLY A 92 9.35 15.93 11.18
C GLY A 92 9.84 17.36 10.93
N ALA A 93 10.96 17.77 11.55
CA ALA A 93 11.65 19.01 11.22
C ALA A 93 12.32 18.82 9.86
N GLN A 94 11.65 19.35 8.84
CA GLN A 94 12.07 19.44 7.44
C GLN A 94 13.59 19.45 7.26
N GLU A 95 14.15 18.27 6.97
CA GLU A 95 15.22 18.18 5.99
C GLU A 95 14.79 19.02 4.78
N PRO A 96 15.61 19.96 4.28
CA PRO A 96 15.27 20.74 3.10
C PRO A 96 14.91 19.74 2.02
N THR A 97 13.62 19.76 1.63
CA THR A 97 13.06 18.84 0.65
C THR A 97 13.84 19.06 -0.63
N ARG A 98 14.85 18.23 -0.84
CA ARG A 98 15.48 18.06 -2.14
C ARG A 98 14.33 17.57 -3.00
N THR A 99 13.67 18.49 -3.72
CA THR A 99 12.49 18.21 -4.54
C THR A 99 12.96 17.29 -5.66
N LEU A 100 12.96 15.99 -5.35
CA LEU A 100 13.30 14.97 -6.30
C LEU A 100 12.30 15.07 -7.45
N PRO A 101 12.75 14.94 -8.71
CA PRO A 101 11.89 15.10 -9.86
C PRO A 101 10.72 14.11 -9.79
N ALA A 102 9.55 14.60 -10.20
CA ALA A 102 8.35 13.78 -10.37
C ALA A 102 8.61 12.71 -11.44
N ILE A 103 8.12 11.50 -11.20
CA ILE A 103 8.34 10.36 -12.08
C ILE A 103 7.06 10.16 -12.90
N PRO A 104 7.11 10.33 -14.24
CA PRO A 104 5.95 10.18 -15.09
C PRO A 104 5.48 8.72 -15.16
N ARG A 105 4.20 8.53 -15.49
CA ARG A 105 3.61 7.20 -15.75
C ARG A 105 4.29 6.58 -16.97
N PRO A 106 4.73 5.32 -16.92
CA PRO A 106 5.27 4.63 -18.09
C PRO A 106 4.17 4.40 -19.14
N GLU A 107 4.55 4.38 -20.42
CA GLU A 107 3.62 4.16 -21.54
C GLU A 107 2.90 2.80 -21.43
N ARG A 108 3.63 1.77 -21.00
CA ARG A 108 3.12 0.42 -20.79
C ARG A 108 3.30 -0.01 -19.35
N MET A 109 2.18 -0.11 -18.62
CA MET A 109 2.17 -0.60 -17.23
C MET A 109 2.42 -2.12 -17.15
N SER A 110 2.14 -2.86 -18.21
CA SER A 110 2.34 -4.32 -18.31
C SER A 110 3.81 -4.72 -18.22
N ASP A 111 4.70 -3.88 -18.73
CA ASP A 111 6.13 -4.17 -18.85
C ASP A 111 6.88 -3.79 -17.57
N LEU A 112 6.17 -3.14 -16.63
CA LEU A 112 6.71 -2.75 -15.36
C LEU A 112 6.80 -3.97 -14.44
N THR A 113 8.00 -4.22 -13.91
CA THR A 113 8.23 -5.20 -12.85
C THR A 113 8.45 -4.48 -11.52
N ILE A 114 8.26 -5.17 -10.40
CA ILE A 114 8.61 -4.63 -9.07
C ILE A 114 10.08 -4.17 -9.05
N GLY A 115 10.98 -4.93 -9.68
CA GLY A 115 12.37 -4.52 -9.88
C GLY A 115 12.49 -3.22 -10.67
N GLY A 116 11.79 -3.10 -11.80
CA GLY A 116 11.74 -1.88 -12.61
C GLY A 116 11.21 -0.65 -11.86
N LEU A 117 10.17 -0.83 -11.04
CA LEU A 117 9.64 0.22 -10.16
C LEU A 117 10.69 0.69 -9.16
N ARG A 118 11.41 -0.25 -8.53
CA ARG A 118 12.50 0.08 -7.58
C ARG A 118 13.60 0.90 -8.23
N ARG A 119 14.02 0.56 -9.45
CA ARG A 119 15.02 1.35 -10.18
C ARG A 119 14.57 2.78 -10.41
N ARG A 120 13.32 2.95 -10.87
CA ARG A 120 12.72 4.27 -11.10
C ARG A 120 12.65 5.12 -9.83
N LEU A 121 12.46 4.48 -8.68
CA LEU A 121 12.45 5.14 -7.38
C LEU A 121 13.86 5.38 -6.80
N GLY A 122 14.93 4.90 -7.44
CA GLY A 122 16.31 4.99 -6.93
C GLY A 122 16.56 4.06 -5.74
N MET A 123 15.86 2.93 -5.68
CA MET A 123 15.89 1.97 -4.56
C MET A 123 16.64 0.66 -4.88
N ASP A 124 17.48 0.69 -5.91
CA ASP A 124 18.39 -0.40 -6.24
C ASP A 124 19.58 -0.40 -5.26
N GLY A 125 20.06 -1.58 -4.88
CA GLY A 125 21.25 -1.73 -4.02
C GLY A 125 21.06 -1.51 -2.51
N SER A 126 19.93 -0.95 -2.05
CA SER A 126 19.64 -0.91 -0.60
C SER A 126 19.26 -2.31 -0.11
N SER A 127 20.22 -3.05 0.46
CA SER A 127 20.01 -4.38 1.06
C SER A 127 18.88 -4.39 2.10
N ALA A 128 18.77 -3.34 2.92
CA ALA A 128 17.77 -3.23 3.97
C ALA A 128 16.36 -2.81 3.47
N ILE A 129 16.28 -1.86 2.52
CA ILE A 129 14.99 -1.35 2.02
C ILE A 129 14.46 -2.23 0.86
N GLY A 130 15.37 -2.86 0.13
CA GLY A 130 15.09 -3.70 -1.03
C GLY A 130 14.48 -5.05 -0.70
N SER A 131 14.88 -5.67 0.40
CA SER A 131 14.28 -6.93 0.88
C SER A 131 12.90 -6.71 1.52
N GLY A 132 12.72 -5.59 2.23
CA GLY A 132 11.43 -5.21 2.79
C GLY A 132 10.36 -4.99 1.72
N MET A 133 10.75 -4.45 0.55
CA MET A 133 9.80 -4.10 -0.51
C MET A 133 9.19 -5.28 -1.26
N THR A 134 9.88 -6.41 -1.33
CA THR A 134 9.39 -7.58 -2.07
C THR A 134 8.46 -8.47 -1.23
N PHE A 135 8.76 -8.72 0.04
CA PHE A 135 7.95 -9.63 0.87
C PHE A 135 7.12 -8.93 1.95
N GLY A 136 7.73 -8.03 2.72
CA GLY A 136 7.05 -7.33 3.82
C GLY A 136 5.97 -6.35 3.31
N LYS A 137 6.29 -5.60 2.25
CA LYS A 137 5.38 -4.58 1.71
C LYS A 137 4.22 -5.16 0.90
N GLN A 138 4.38 -6.30 0.23
CA GLN A 138 3.24 -6.98 -0.41
C GLN A 138 2.17 -7.39 0.60
N ARG A 139 2.57 -7.87 1.79
CA ARG A 139 1.63 -8.15 2.89
C ARG A 139 0.90 -6.89 3.34
N GLN A 140 1.60 -5.76 3.40
CA GLN A 140 1.01 -4.48 3.78
C GLN A 140 0.01 -3.96 2.73
N VAL A 141 0.33 -4.08 1.43
CA VAL A 141 -0.59 -3.74 0.33
C VAL A 141 -1.87 -4.58 0.44
N ARG A 142 -1.74 -5.90 0.65
CA ARG A 142 -2.90 -6.78 0.86
C ARG A 142 -3.75 -6.35 2.06
N ARG A 143 -3.12 -5.99 3.19
CA ARG A 143 -3.85 -5.47 4.36
C ARG A 143 -4.67 -4.21 4.04
N PHE A 144 -4.11 -3.31 3.24
CA PHE A 144 -4.85 -2.12 2.80
C PHE A 144 -5.99 -2.47 1.84
N MET A 145 -5.79 -3.44 0.96
CA MET A 145 -6.85 -3.96 0.09
C MET A 145 -8.00 -4.59 0.89
N ASP A 146 -7.67 -5.41 1.90
CA ASP A 146 -8.62 -6.04 2.80
C ASP A 146 -9.38 -4.98 3.62
N ALA A 147 -8.66 -4.00 4.20
CA ALA A 147 -9.26 -2.90 4.94
C ALA A 147 -10.13 -1.98 4.07
N GLY A 148 -9.76 -1.83 2.80
CA GLY A 148 -10.53 -1.11 1.78
C GLY A 148 -11.72 -1.89 1.23
N LEU A 149 -11.91 -3.14 1.65
CA LEU A 149 -12.98 -4.05 1.23
C LEU A 149 -13.08 -4.22 -0.29
N LEU A 150 -11.93 -4.38 -0.96
CA LEU A 150 -11.91 -4.67 -2.40
C LEU A 150 -12.57 -6.02 -2.69
N GLN A 151 -13.45 -6.05 -3.69
CA GLN A 151 -14.22 -7.24 -4.03
C GLN A 151 -13.45 -8.10 -5.03
N LEU A 152 -12.84 -9.20 -4.57
CA LEU A 152 -12.02 -10.08 -5.42
C LEU A 152 -12.83 -10.75 -6.56
N ASP A 153 -14.13 -10.95 -6.36
CA ASP A 153 -15.02 -11.54 -7.36
C ASP A 153 -15.22 -10.61 -8.58
N ARG A 154 -15.10 -9.29 -8.36
CA ARG A 154 -15.20 -8.31 -9.43
C ARG A 154 -13.91 -8.23 -10.24
N ASN A 155 -14.03 -7.72 -11.45
CA ASN A 155 -12.85 -7.37 -12.25
C ASN A 155 -12.24 -6.06 -11.73
N TRP A 156 -10.95 -5.85 -11.99
CA TRP A 156 -10.22 -4.65 -11.55
C TRP A 156 -10.94 -3.35 -11.93
N LYS A 157 -11.45 -3.26 -13.17
CA LYS A 157 -12.19 -2.09 -13.67
C LYS A 157 -13.54 -1.86 -12.98
N GLY A 158 -14.07 -2.85 -12.25
CA GLY A 158 -15.35 -2.79 -11.54
C GLY A 158 -15.24 -2.47 -10.05
N GLN A 159 -14.03 -2.16 -9.57
CA GLN A 159 -13.80 -1.70 -8.20
C GLN A 159 -14.25 -0.24 -8.02
N ASP A 160 -14.65 0.13 -6.80
CA ASP A 160 -15.00 1.53 -6.51
C ASP A 160 -13.74 2.40 -6.56
N SER A 161 -13.74 3.40 -7.45
CA SER A 161 -12.63 4.33 -7.61
C SER A 161 -12.34 5.13 -6.34
N ARG A 162 -13.35 5.38 -5.49
CA ARG A 162 -13.16 6.07 -4.21
C ARG A 162 -12.45 5.19 -3.19
N GLN A 163 -12.70 3.88 -3.20
CA GLN A 163 -12.00 2.93 -2.33
C GLN A 163 -10.54 2.79 -2.79
N LEU A 164 -10.32 2.65 -4.10
CA LEU A 164 -8.98 2.58 -4.67
C LEU A 164 -8.14 3.81 -4.32
N LEU A 165 -8.69 5.02 -4.42
CA LEU A 165 -7.97 6.24 -4.08
C LEU A 165 -7.52 6.25 -2.61
N LYS A 166 -8.39 5.86 -1.67
CA LYS A 166 -8.02 5.76 -0.25
C LYS A 166 -6.90 4.74 -0.01
N ILE A 167 -6.93 3.63 -0.73
CA ILE A 167 -5.89 2.61 -0.64
C ILE A 167 -4.56 3.17 -1.18
N TYR A 168 -4.61 3.91 -2.29
CA TYR A 168 -3.41 4.55 -2.86
C TYR A 168 -2.78 5.55 -1.89
N ASP A 169 -3.60 6.43 -1.30
CA ASP A 169 -3.16 7.39 -0.30
C ASP A 169 -2.51 6.68 0.91
N ALA A 170 -3.16 5.62 1.43
CA ALA A 170 -2.63 4.85 2.56
C ALA A 170 -1.30 4.15 2.24
N ILE A 171 -1.16 3.63 1.01
CA ILE A 171 0.08 3.00 0.54
C ILE A 171 1.20 4.05 0.43
N GLU A 172 0.89 5.23 -0.08
CA GLU A 172 1.84 6.33 -0.21
C GLU A 172 2.29 6.91 1.12
N ASP A 173 1.41 6.92 2.13
CA ASP A 173 1.77 7.32 3.49
C ASP A 173 2.78 6.36 4.14
N VAL A 174 2.64 5.06 3.88
CA VAL A 174 3.61 4.06 4.35
C VAL A 174 4.87 4.04 3.48
N PHE A 175 4.75 4.40 2.20
CA PHE A 175 5.87 4.45 1.24
C PHE A 175 6.02 5.84 0.61
N PRO A 176 6.57 6.82 1.36
CA PRO A 176 6.75 8.18 0.87
C PRO A 176 7.46 8.33 -0.50
N PRO A 177 8.43 7.47 -0.88
CA PRO A 177 9.03 7.55 -2.22
C PRO A 177 8.02 7.43 -3.37
N LEU A 178 6.89 6.75 -3.16
CA LEU A 178 5.83 6.61 -4.16
C LEU A 178 5.11 7.93 -4.46
N LYS A 179 5.10 8.89 -3.53
CA LYS A 179 4.50 10.23 -3.72
C LYS A 179 5.16 11.02 -4.86
N ARG A 180 6.34 10.60 -5.32
CA ARG A 180 7.02 11.18 -6.49
C ARG A 180 6.37 10.77 -7.82
N CYS A 181 5.60 9.68 -7.83
CA CYS A 181 4.93 9.17 -9.02
C CYS A 181 3.64 9.94 -9.26
N THR A 182 3.48 10.57 -10.43
CA THR A 182 2.31 11.40 -10.73
C THR A 182 1.02 10.56 -10.76
N ASN A 183 -0.10 11.08 -10.26
CA ASN A 183 -1.40 10.40 -10.31
C ASN A 183 -1.42 8.99 -9.67
N HIS A 184 -0.59 8.75 -8.65
CA HIS A 184 -0.57 7.48 -7.90
C HIS A 184 -0.28 6.23 -8.75
N TRP A 185 0.32 6.37 -9.95
CA TRP A 185 0.46 5.23 -10.88
C TRP A 185 1.28 4.07 -10.28
N ALA A 186 2.23 4.37 -9.40
CA ALA A 186 3.03 3.34 -8.74
C ALA A 186 2.25 2.60 -7.65
N ALA A 187 1.39 3.31 -6.90
CA ALA A 187 0.47 2.67 -5.96
C ALA A 187 -0.57 1.83 -6.71
N GLU A 188 -1.14 2.35 -7.81
CA GLU A 188 -2.03 1.61 -8.73
C GLU A 188 -1.38 0.30 -9.19
N PHE A 189 -0.12 0.35 -9.65
CA PHE A 189 0.62 -0.83 -10.06
C PHE A 189 0.73 -1.88 -8.95
N LEU A 190 1.15 -1.47 -7.74
CA LEU A 190 1.33 -2.39 -6.61
C LEU A 190 0.03 -3.06 -6.19
N VAL A 191 -1.07 -2.31 -6.19
CA VAL A 191 -2.39 -2.83 -5.84
C VAL A 191 -2.90 -3.76 -6.93
N HIS A 192 -2.73 -3.41 -8.20
CA HIS A 192 -3.14 -4.24 -9.33
C HIS A 192 -2.38 -5.57 -9.37
N ASP A 193 -1.06 -5.54 -9.18
CA ASP A 193 -0.21 -6.74 -9.10
C ASP A 193 -0.65 -7.65 -7.95
N SER A 194 -0.86 -7.07 -6.75
CA SER A 194 -1.32 -7.80 -5.57
C SER A 194 -2.72 -8.40 -5.75
N PHE A 195 -3.65 -7.63 -6.35
CA PHE A 195 -5.01 -8.07 -6.66
C PHE A 195 -5.02 -9.23 -7.65
N SER A 196 -4.23 -9.13 -8.72
CA SER A 196 -4.14 -10.19 -9.74
C SER A 196 -3.55 -11.47 -9.17
N ALA A 197 -2.51 -11.36 -8.33
CA ALA A 197 -1.92 -12.49 -7.63
C ALA A 197 -2.90 -13.15 -6.65
N GLN A 198 -3.66 -12.35 -5.88
CA GLN A 198 -4.66 -12.84 -4.93
C GLN A 198 -5.84 -13.52 -5.64
N LYS A 199 -6.36 -12.91 -6.70
CA LYS A 199 -7.44 -13.48 -7.51
C LYS A 199 -7.02 -14.81 -8.15
N THR A 200 -5.80 -14.88 -8.70
CA THR A 200 -5.25 -16.12 -9.25
C THR A 200 -5.11 -17.19 -8.18
N TYR A 201 -4.64 -16.80 -6.99
CA TYR A 201 -4.52 -17.71 -5.85
C TYR A 201 -5.86 -18.30 -5.41
N GLU A 202 -6.89 -17.47 -5.20
CA GLU A 202 -8.23 -17.97 -4.83
C GLU A 202 -8.81 -18.87 -5.93
N SER A 203 -8.62 -18.53 -7.20
CA SER A 203 -9.11 -19.35 -8.31
C SER A 203 -8.45 -20.74 -8.40
N CYS A 204 -7.20 -20.86 -7.93
CA CYS A 204 -6.44 -22.11 -7.96
C CYS A 204 -6.58 -22.94 -6.67
N LYS A 205 -7.01 -22.33 -5.57
CA LYS A 205 -7.09 -22.99 -4.26
C LYS A 205 -8.21 -24.04 -4.19
N GLU A 206 -9.26 -23.86 -4.97
CA GLU A 206 -10.44 -24.74 -4.99
C GLU A 206 -10.46 -25.69 -6.20
N LYS A 207 -9.66 -25.41 -7.23
CA LYS A 207 -9.58 -26.27 -8.41
C LYS A 207 -8.78 -27.53 -8.12
N GLU A 208 -9.49 -28.65 -8.16
CA GLU A 208 -8.93 -30.00 -8.08
C GLU A 208 -7.87 -30.24 -9.17
N GLY A 209 -6.79 -30.94 -8.82
CA GLY A 209 -5.65 -31.20 -9.72
C GLY A 209 -4.55 -30.13 -9.76
N THR A 210 -4.80 -28.90 -9.26
CA THR A 210 -3.72 -27.90 -9.15
C THR A 210 -2.69 -28.33 -8.10
N TYR A 211 -1.41 -27.91 -8.28
CA TYR A 211 -0.36 -28.17 -7.29
C TYR A 211 -0.78 -27.72 -5.88
N ARG A 212 -1.37 -26.52 -5.78
CA ARG A 212 -1.82 -25.93 -4.51
C ARG A 212 -2.94 -26.74 -3.83
N PHE A 213 -3.92 -27.22 -4.61
CA PHE A 213 -4.96 -28.12 -4.10
C PHE A 213 -4.35 -29.42 -3.56
N ARG A 214 -3.43 -30.05 -4.31
CA ARG A 214 -2.70 -31.25 -3.89
C ARG A 214 -1.90 -31.02 -2.60
N THR A 215 -1.14 -29.92 -2.50
CA THR A 215 -0.38 -29.60 -1.28
C THR A 215 -1.30 -29.39 -0.07
N ARG A 216 -2.44 -28.70 -0.24
CA ARG A 216 -3.40 -28.46 0.85
C ARG A 216 -4.10 -29.76 1.29
N ARG A 217 -4.49 -30.60 0.33
CA ARG A 217 -5.08 -31.92 0.59
C ARG A 217 -4.11 -32.82 1.35
N ASN A 218 -2.87 -32.96 0.87
CA ASN A 218 -1.83 -33.74 1.56
C ASN A 218 -1.56 -33.22 2.98
N ARG A 219 -1.63 -31.89 3.21
CA ARG A 219 -1.46 -31.33 4.55
C ARG A 219 -2.62 -31.67 5.48
N ARG A 220 -3.86 -31.70 4.97
CA ARG A 220 -5.04 -32.16 5.73
C ARG A 220 -4.98 -33.64 6.04
N GLU A 221 -4.61 -34.46 5.07
CA GLU A 221 -4.47 -35.92 5.23
C GLU A 221 -3.36 -36.27 6.26
N ARG A 222 -2.26 -35.51 6.29
CA ARG A 222 -1.24 -35.66 7.34
C ARG A 222 -1.73 -35.22 8.72
N ALA A 223 -2.42 -34.09 8.80
CA ALA A 223 -2.94 -33.58 10.07
C ALA A 223 -4.04 -34.47 10.66
N SER A 224 -4.79 -35.23 9.85
CA SER A 224 -5.78 -36.18 10.35
C SER A 224 -5.20 -37.55 10.72
N SER A 225 -3.91 -37.79 10.46
CA SER A 225 -3.26 -39.07 10.75
C SER A 225 -2.55 -39.08 12.12
N ASP A 226 -2.46 -37.94 12.79
CA ASP A 226 -1.77 -37.78 14.10
C ASP A 226 -2.75 -37.77 15.29
N ASP A 227 -4.06 -37.87 15.08
CA ASP A 227 -5.10 -37.78 16.14
C ASP A 227 -5.73 -39.15 16.54
N ASP A 228 -5.26 -40.28 15.98
CA ASP A 228 -5.85 -41.62 16.21
C ASP A 228 -5.04 -42.52 17.17
N ASP A 229 -4.07 -42.00 17.93
CA ASP A 229 -3.19 -42.82 18.82
C ASP A 229 -3.11 -42.31 20.28
N ASP A 230 -4.23 -41.86 20.86
CA ASP A 230 -4.37 -41.71 22.33
C ASP A 230 -5.68 -42.33 22.84
N SER A 231 -5.75 -43.65 22.73
CA SER A 231 -6.72 -44.47 23.46
C SER A 231 -5.98 -45.59 24.18
N GLY A 232 -5.32 -45.26 25.30
CA GLY A 232 -4.81 -46.32 26.17
C GLY A 232 -3.81 -45.95 27.26
N SER A 233 -4.11 -45.01 28.17
CA SER A 233 -3.49 -45.10 29.49
C SER A 233 -4.31 -44.46 30.61
N GLN A 234 -5.18 -45.28 31.21
CA GLN A 234 -5.65 -45.07 32.57
C GLN A 234 -4.49 -45.32 33.54
N GLY A 235 -4.13 -44.33 34.37
CA GLY A 235 -3.09 -44.54 35.38
C GLY A 235 -2.92 -43.36 36.36
N SER A 236 -3.75 -43.35 37.40
CA SER A 236 -3.43 -42.96 38.78
C SER A 236 -2.84 -41.57 39.13
N ARG A 237 -3.65 -40.86 39.94
CA ARG A 237 -3.34 -39.84 40.97
C ARG A 237 -1.87 -39.68 41.40
N GLY A 238 -1.43 -38.43 41.48
CA GLY A 238 -0.37 -37.96 42.39
C GLY A 238 -0.21 -36.42 42.36
N PRO A 239 -0.32 -35.69 43.49
CA PRO A 239 -0.03 -34.27 43.57
C PRO A 239 1.41 -33.97 44.07
N LEU A 240 1.86 -32.73 43.85
CA LEU A 240 3.03 -32.03 44.44
C LEU A 240 4.44 -32.33 43.86
N ALA A 241 5.02 -31.35 43.16
CA ALA A 241 6.10 -30.48 43.67
C ALA A 241 6.76 -29.65 42.53
N PRO A 242 7.20 -28.41 42.78
CA PRO A 242 8.01 -27.60 41.85
C PRO A 242 9.51 -27.92 41.99
N PRO A 243 10.34 -27.60 40.98
CA PRO A 243 11.50 -26.76 41.32
C PRO A 243 12.04 -25.82 40.21
N SER A 244 12.59 -24.70 40.70
CA SER A 244 13.89 -24.11 40.36
C SER A 244 14.16 -23.45 38.99
N THR A 245 14.17 -22.11 39.04
CA THR A 245 15.32 -21.21 38.78
C THR A 245 16.47 -21.65 37.83
N SER A 246 16.60 -20.89 36.73
CA SER A 246 17.83 -20.31 36.11
C SER A 246 18.92 -21.24 35.51
N PRO A 247 19.84 -20.74 34.64
CA PRO A 247 19.91 -19.50 33.85
C PRO A 247 20.26 -19.68 32.34
N SER A 248 20.33 -18.56 31.62
CA SER A 248 20.91 -18.35 30.29
C SER A 248 22.28 -19.00 30.04
N PRO A 249 22.60 -19.21 28.74
CA PRO A 249 23.92 -18.80 28.25
C PRO A 249 23.85 -17.89 27.00
N GLU A 250 24.82 -17.00 26.92
CA GLU A 250 25.11 -16.04 25.86
C GLU A 250 25.53 -16.72 24.53
N PRO A 251 25.37 -16.04 23.38
CA PRO A 251 25.89 -16.50 22.10
C PRO A 251 27.36 -16.08 21.93
N SER A 252 28.27 -17.05 21.90
CA SER A 252 29.65 -16.86 21.45
C SER A 252 29.87 -17.49 20.07
N GLY A 253 30.26 -16.65 19.10
CA GLY A 253 31.39 -16.94 18.21
C GLY A 253 31.15 -17.78 16.95
N SER A 254 31.21 -17.08 15.81
CA SER A 254 32.12 -17.33 14.67
C SER A 254 32.32 -18.74 14.08
N GLY A 255 32.00 -18.84 12.79
CA GLY A 255 32.54 -19.84 11.85
C GLY A 255 31.73 -19.81 10.55
N SER A 256 32.07 -19.00 9.55
CA SER A 256 33.02 -19.33 8.48
C SER A 256 32.76 -20.72 7.89
N GLY A 257 32.13 -20.77 6.71
CA GLY A 257 31.80 -22.01 6.02
C GLY A 257 31.21 -21.72 4.64
N SER A 258 32.07 -21.39 3.68
CA SER A 258 31.78 -21.42 2.25
C SER A 258 31.39 -22.83 1.81
N PRO A 259 30.34 -23.02 0.98
CA PRO A 259 30.23 -24.21 0.16
C PRO A 259 30.86 -23.95 -1.20
N GLN A 260 31.89 -24.75 -1.47
CA GLN A 260 32.60 -24.87 -2.73
C GLN A 260 31.66 -25.21 -3.90
N GLN A 261 32.04 -24.66 -5.04
CA GLN A 261 31.72 -25.14 -6.37
C GLN A 261 31.97 -26.65 -6.47
N THR A 262 31.00 -27.37 -7.02
CA THR A 262 31.24 -28.63 -7.71
C THR A 262 30.73 -28.47 -9.14
N GLU A 263 31.70 -28.27 -10.02
CA GLU A 263 31.58 -28.48 -11.46
C GLU A 263 31.63 -29.99 -11.72
N GLU A 264 30.56 -30.56 -12.28
CA GLU A 264 30.56 -31.68 -13.23
C GLU A 264 29.23 -31.50 -13.99
N GLY A 265 29.15 -31.26 -15.30
CA GLY A 265 29.84 -31.92 -16.38
C GLY A 265 28.77 -32.62 -17.24
N HIS A 266 28.84 -32.41 -18.56
CA HIS A 266 28.22 -33.20 -19.64
C HIS A 266 26.93 -32.70 -20.35
N VAL A 267 27.21 -32.02 -21.48
CA VAL A 267 26.60 -32.09 -22.82
C VAL A 267 25.40 -33.02 -23.07
N ASN A 268 24.38 -32.47 -23.73
CA ASN A 268 24.00 -32.99 -25.06
C ASN A 268 23.22 -31.98 -25.90
N ASP A 269 23.62 -31.96 -27.17
CA ASP A 269 22.99 -31.41 -28.35
C ASP A 269 21.46 -31.56 -28.40
N ARG A 270 20.77 -30.49 -28.81
CA ARG A 270 19.89 -30.51 -30.01
C ARG A 270 19.25 -29.15 -30.26
N LEU A 271 19.68 -28.53 -31.35
CA LEU A 271 18.86 -27.59 -32.12
C LEU A 271 17.61 -28.30 -32.65
N PRO A 272 16.50 -27.57 -32.79
CA PRO A 272 15.72 -27.70 -34.00
C PRO A 272 15.58 -26.35 -34.71
N SER A 273 16.16 -26.32 -35.91
CA SER A 273 15.82 -25.47 -37.04
C SER A 273 14.41 -25.76 -37.55
N LEU A 274 13.53 -24.75 -37.63
CA LEU A 274 12.33 -24.73 -38.49
C LEU A 274 12.04 -23.25 -38.85
N THR A 275 12.53 -22.80 -40.01
CA THR A 275 11.83 -22.52 -41.29
C THR A 275 10.97 -21.24 -41.33
N PRO A 276 11.18 -20.36 -42.34
CA PRO A 276 10.42 -19.13 -42.54
C PRO A 276 9.06 -19.35 -43.22
N ALA A 277 8.13 -18.44 -42.93
CA ALA A 277 6.77 -18.41 -43.50
C ALA A 277 6.75 -17.99 -44.98
N PRO A 278 5.81 -18.50 -45.79
CA PRO A 278 5.63 -18.07 -47.17
C PRO A 278 4.89 -16.73 -47.27
N GLU A 279 5.38 -15.90 -48.19
CA GLU A 279 4.65 -14.78 -48.77
C GLU A 279 3.46 -15.32 -49.58
N SER A 280 2.32 -14.63 -49.51
CA SER A 280 1.24 -14.76 -50.49
C SER A 280 0.54 -13.40 -50.61
N GLU A 281 0.80 -12.80 -51.78
CA GLU A 281 0.03 -11.86 -52.61
C GLU A 281 -0.96 -10.88 -51.96
#